data_AF-A0A954BU04-F1
#
_entry.id   AF-A0A954BU04-F1
#
_cell.length_a   1.000
_cell.length_b   1.000
_cell.length_c   1.000
_cell.angle_alpha   90.00
_cell.angle_beta   90.00
_cell.angle_gamma   90.00
#
_symmetry.space_group_name_H-M   'P 1'
#
loop_
_entity.id
_entity.type
_entity.pdbx_description
1 polymer ?
#
loop_
_entity_poly.entity_id
_entity_poly.type
_entity_poly.pdbx_seq_one_letter_code
_entity_poly.pdbx_strand_id
1 'polypeptide(L)'
;MSGGDPQYLRQPSGAHQQVNNSGWDDGGGGWGDEGSGAQQQPQQYADQGASAFATSGLLNQLLEIAESEDASDLHLTAGAPPVLRINGKLVPVEAKVLTPDDTEAALRIILSDRDMDRFYEHRAIDCTHTTPDGKGRFRVSAYVQRGAVTVVYRRIPSDVKPFNGLGL
;
A
#
# COMPACT_ATOMS: atom_id res chain seq x y z
N MET A 1 -44.40 35.78 26.31
CA MET A 1 -43.33 35.09 25.56
C MET A 1 -43.51 33.60 25.84
N SER A 2 -44.55 32.92 25.36
CA SER A 2 -44.82 32.45 23.99
C SER A 2 -43.60 31.82 23.30
N GLY A 3 -43.75 30.54 22.97
CA GLY A 3 -42.85 29.68 22.19
C GLY A 3 -42.27 28.57 23.07
N GLY A 4 -42.54 27.28 22.89
CA GLY A 4 -43.31 26.54 21.90
C GLY A 4 -42.94 25.07 22.07
N ASP A 5 -43.95 24.21 22.32
CA ASP A 5 -43.87 22.74 22.18
C ASP A 5 -43.58 22.38 20.69
N PRO A 6 -43.04 21.20 20.31
CA PRO A 6 -43.59 19.91 20.78
C PRO A 6 -42.64 18.70 20.91
N GLN A 7 -42.99 17.86 21.88
CA GLN A 7 -43.17 16.40 21.76
C GLN A 7 -42.55 15.70 20.54
N TYR A 8 -41.54 14.85 20.80
CA TYR A 8 -40.96 13.93 19.83
C TYR A 8 -42.02 13.02 19.22
N LEU A 9 -42.19 13.17 17.91
CA LEU A 9 -43.02 12.35 17.05
C LEU A 9 -42.42 10.93 16.95
N ARG A 10 -43.06 9.98 17.62
CA ARG A 10 -42.98 8.55 17.28
C ARG A 10 -43.55 8.35 15.88
N GLN A 11 -42.77 7.78 14.94
CA GLN A 11 -43.13 6.77 13.91
C GLN A 11 -41.83 6.27 13.22
N PRO A 12 -41.82 5.17 12.44
CA PRO A 12 -42.38 3.85 12.72
C PRO A 12 -41.36 2.72 12.54
N SER A 13 -41.78 1.56 13.03
CA SER A 13 -41.27 0.21 12.73
C SER A 13 -40.94 -0.02 11.25
N GLY A 14 -39.77 -0.57 10.99
CA GLY A 14 -39.35 -1.10 9.68
C GLY A 14 -38.43 -2.31 9.84
N ALA A 15 -38.85 -3.30 10.63
CA ALA A 15 -38.23 -4.62 10.65
C ALA A 15 -38.67 -5.35 9.38
N HIS A 16 -37.77 -5.50 8.42
CA HIS A 16 -37.91 -6.48 7.35
C HIS A 16 -37.87 -7.89 7.99
N GLN A 17 -39.05 -8.42 8.27
CA GLN A 17 -39.26 -9.80 8.67
C GLN A 17 -38.88 -10.71 7.49
N GLN A 18 -37.94 -11.62 7.75
CA GLN A 18 -37.67 -12.76 6.88
C GLN A 18 -38.93 -13.63 6.79
N VAL A 19 -39.34 -13.95 5.56
CA VAL A 19 -40.28 -15.04 5.30
C VAL A 19 -39.50 -16.33 5.14
N ASN A 20 -39.51 -17.12 6.21
CA ASN A 20 -39.09 -18.50 6.27
C ASN A 20 -40.20 -19.37 5.67
N ASN A 21 -40.08 -19.67 4.38
CA ASN A 21 -40.94 -20.62 3.70
C ASN A 21 -40.26 -22.00 3.67
N SER A 22 -40.40 -22.75 4.76
CA SER A 22 -40.10 -24.19 4.78
C SER A 22 -41.37 -24.97 4.41
N GLY A 23 -41.58 -25.10 3.10
CA GLY A 23 -42.46 -26.11 2.52
C GLY A 23 -41.60 -27.31 2.13
N TRP A 24 -41.76 -28.41 2.86
CA TRP A 24 -41.26 -29.72 2.46
C TRP A 24 -42.24 -30.26 1.43
N ASP A 25 -41.80 -30.41 0.18
CA ASP A 25 -42.54 -31.15 -0.83
C ASP A 25 -41.90 -32.53 -1.01
N ASP A 26 -42.75 -33.53 -0.91
CA ASP A 26 -42.48 -34.95 -0.90
C ASP A 26 -42.36 -35.47 -2.34
N GLY A 27 -41.31 -36.24 -2.59
CA GLY A 27 -41.44 -37.44 -3.41
C GLY A 27 -41.34 -37.29 -4.93
N GLY A 28 -40.30 -37.93 -5.47
CA GLY A 28 -40.49 -38.86 -6.57
C GLY A 28 -39.86 -38.49 -7.92
N GLY A 29 -38.87 -39.30 -8.31
CA GLY A 29 -38.80 -39.81 -9.68
C GLY A 29 -37.55 -39.46 -10.49
N GLY A 30 -36.79 -40.50 -10.85
CA GLY A 30 -36.06 -40.53 -12.12
C GLY A 30 -34.56 -40.32 -12.05
N TRP A 31 -33.84 -41.38 -11.65
CA TRP A 31 -32.40 -41.53 -11.91
C TRP A 31 -32.20 -41.86 -13.39
N GLY A 32 -31.67 -40.89 -14.14
CA GLY A 32 -31.27 -41.02 -15.53
C GLY A 32 -29.79 -40.67 -15.66
N ASP A 33 -29.05 -41.66 -16.14
CA ASP A 33 -27.61 -41.77 -16.37
C ASP A 33 -27.01 -40.63 -17.21
N GLU A 34 -25.83 -40.12 -16.81
CA GLU A 34 -24.65 -39.92 -17.68
C GLU A 34 -23.49 -39.30 -16.87
N GLY A 35 -22.30 -39.87 -17.06
CA GLY A 35 -21.18 -39.81 -16.14
C GLY A 35 -20.51 -38.45 -15.93
N SER A 36 -19.74 -38.34 -14.85
CA SER A 36 -18.32 -37.96 -14.84
C SER A 36 -17.82 -37.78 -13.41
N GLY A 37 -16.68 -38.40 -13.09
CA GLY A 37 -16.06 -38.34 -11.78
C GLY A 37 -15.53 -36.96 -11.40
N ALA A 38 -15.43 -36.78 -10.08
CA ALA A 38 -14.61 -35.84 -9.31
C ALA A 38 -13.90 -34.69 -10.04
N GLN A 39 -14.10 -33.45 -9.54
CA GLN A 39 -13.04 -32.53 -9.08
C GLN A 39 -13.59 -31.14 -8.70
N GLN A 40 -13.32 -30.70 -7.44
CA GLN A 40 -12.78 -29.37 -7.06
C GLN A 40 -13.72 -28.14 -7.17
N GLN A 41 -13.71 -27.10 -6.33
CA GLN A 41 -12.84 -26.61 -5.24
C GLN A 41 -13.56 -25.39 -4.57
N PRO A 42 -13.11 -24.90 -3.39
CA PRO A 42 -13.65 -23.72 -2.71
C PRO A 42 -13.50 -22.45 -3.55
N GLN A 43 -14.43 -21.50 -3.38
CA GLN A 43 -14.40 -20.16 -3.99
C GLN A 43 -13.05 -19.48 -3.68
N GLN A 44 -12.18 -19.49 -4.69
CA GLN A 44 -10.90 -18.80 -4.73
C GLN A 44 -11.16 -17.30 -4.80
N TYR A 45 -10.75 -16.56 -3.76
CA TYR A 45 -10.49 -15.13 -3.91
C TYR A 45 -9.27 -15.01 -4.82
N ALA A 46 -9.46 -14.36 -5.96
CA ALA A 46 -8.46 -14.25 -7.02
C ALA A 46 -7.20 -13.52 -6.53
N ASP A 47 -6.12 -14.29 -6.40
CA ASP A 47 -4.74 -13.85 -6.30
C ASP A 47 -4.24 -13.35 -7.66
N GLN A 48 -4.58 -12.10 -8.02
CA GLN A 48 -4.02 -11.41 -9.18
C GLN A 48 -3.85 -9.91 -8.87
N GLY A 49 -2.76 -9.55 -8.19
CA GLY A 49 -2.44 -8.14 -7.93
C GLY A 49 -1.64 -7.83 -6.67
N ALA A 50 -0.86 -8.77 -6.14
CA ALA A 50 0.03 -8.47 -5.02
C ALA A 50 1.10 -7.46 -5.48
N SER A 51 0.99 -6.23 -5.00
CA SER A 51 2.04 -5.22 -5.12
C SER A 51 3.37 -5.81 -4.64
N ALA A 52 4.47 -5.49 -5.33
CA ALA A 52 5.83 -5.87 -4.92
C ALA A 52 6.15 -5.41 -3.49
N PHE A 53 5.49 -4.32 -3.10
CA PHE A 53 5.60 -3.65 -1.81
C PHE A 53 4.39 -3.91 -0.92
N ALA A 54 3.56 -4.91 -1.20
CA ALA A 54 2.44 -5.29 -0.32
C ALA A 54 2.91 -5.65 1.10
N THR A 55 4.17 -6.06 1.22
CA THR A 55 4.87 -6.26 2.50
C THR A 55 6.12 -5.38 2.53
N SER A 56 6.53 -4.93 3.72
CA SER A 56 7.74 -4.11 3.93
C SER A 56 9.06 -4.75 3.46
N GLY A 57 9.06 -6.05 3.15
CA GLY A 57 10.26 -6.82 2.77
C GLY A 57 11.02 -6.24 1.58
N LEU A 58 10.36 -5.96 0.46
CA LEU A 58 11.05 -5.44 -0.73
C LEU A 58 11.60 -4.01 -0.50
N LEU A 59 10.83 -3.16 0.19
CA LEU A 59 11.30 -1.82 0.53
C LEU A 59 12.56 -1.89 1.38
N ASN A 60 12.55 -2.71 2.42
CA ASN A 60 13.70 -2.89 3.29
C ASN A 60 14.91 -3.42 2.52
N GLN A 61 14.73 -4.40 1.64
CA GLN A 61 15.80 -4.91 0.77
C GLN A 61 16.40 -3.82 -0.12
N LEU A 62 15.57 -2.97 -0.74
CA LEU A 62 16.07 -1.87 -1.57
C LEU A 62 16.81 -0.81 -0.75
N LEU A 63 16.35 -0.53 0.48
CA LEU A 63 17.05 0.37 1.40
C LEU A 63 18.39 -0.22 1.86
N GLU A 64 18.44 -1.51 2.16
CA GLU A 64 19.68 -2.23 2.50
C GLU A 64 20.68 -2.22 1.33
N ILE A 65 20.21 -2.45 0.10
CA ILE A 65 21.04 -2.34 -1.10
C ILE A 65 21.57 -0.91 -1.23
N ALA A 66 20.71 0.10 -1.06
CA ALA A 66 21.11 1.51 -1.12
C ALA A 66 22.21 1.84 -0.08
N GLU A 67 22.15 1.26 1.12
CA GLU A 67 23.19 1.42 2.13
C GLU A 67 24.48 0.68 1.76
N SER A 68 24.38 -0.56 1.28
CA SER A 68 25.53 -1.38 0.90
C SER A 68 26.34 -0.79 -0.26
N GLU A 69 25.66 -0.13 -1.21
CA GLU A 69 26.24 0.49 -2.40
C GLU A 69 26.63 1.97 -2.18
N ASP A 70 26.54 2.46 -0.93
CA ASP A 70 26.76 3.88 -0.56
C ASP A 70 25.95 4.85 -1.44
N ALA A 71 24.73 4.45 -1.81
CA ALA A 71 23.84 5.28 -2.61
C ALA A 71 23.35 6.48 -1.79
N SER A 72 23.33 7.66 -2.42
CA SER A 72 22.85 8.88 -1.79
C SER A 72 21.32 8.95 -1.78
N ASP A 73 20.68 8.40 -2.81
CA ASP A 73 19.22 8.41 -2.96
C ASP A 73 18.71 7.13 -3.62
N LEU A 74 17.52 6.68 -3.22
CA LEU A 74 16.73 5.65 -3.89
C LEU A 74 15.46 6.31 -4.45
N HIS A 75 15.21 6.10 -5.74
CA HIS A 75 14.07 6.63 -6.47
C HIS A 75 13.12 5.50 -6.84
N LEU A 76 11.86 5.65 -6.44
CA LEU A 76 10.75 4.77 -6.80
C LEU A 76 9.75 5.56 -7.63
N THR A 77 9.59 5.20 -8.89
CA THR A 77 8.70 5.87 -9.84
C THR A 77 7.99 4.84 -10.69
N ALA A 78 6.66 4.97 -10.82
CA ALA A 78 5.88 4.09 -11.67
C ALA A 78 6.33 4.18 -13.14
N GLY A 79 6.40 3.04 -13.82
CA GLY A 79 6.87 2.92 -15.20
C GLY A 79 8.39 2.80 -15.35
N ALA A 80 9.14 2.78 -14.25
CA ALA A 80 10.58 2.50 -14.23
C ALA A 80 10.92 1.44 -13.16
N PRO A 81 12.04 0.71 -13.29
CA PRO A 81 12.58 -0.05 -12.17
C PRO A 81 13.05 0.91 -11.04
N PRO A 82 13.25 0.43 -9.82
CA PRO A 82 13.92 1.20 -8.76
C PRO A 82 15.27 1.72 -9.24
N VAL A 83 15.59 2.97 -8.92
CA VAL A 83 16.86 3.60 -9.35
C VAL A 83 17.62 4.12 -8.14
N LEU A 84 18.88 3.73 -8.01
CA LEU A 84 19.81 4.25 -7.02
C LEU A 84 20.62 5.40 -7.60
N ARG A 85 20.96 6.38 -6.77
CA ARG A 85 21.94 7.40 -7.11
C ARG A 85 23.24 7.09 -6.39
N ILE A 86 24.24 6.59 -7.12
CA ILE A 86 25.55 6.20 -6.59
C ILE A 86 26.60 7.14 -7.19
N ASN A 87 27.35 7.85 -6.34
CA ASN A 87 28.38 8.81 -6.78
C ASN A 87 27.88 9.81 -7.84
N GLY A 88 26.63 10.27 -7.69
CA GLY A 88 25.98 11.21 -8.61
C GLY A 88 25.42 10.60 -9.90
N LYS A 89 25.59 9.30 -10.14
CA LYS A 89 25.05 8.59 -11.30
C LYS A 89 23.80 7.80 -10.94
N LEU A 90 22.83 7.77 -11.85
CA LEU A 90 21.61 6.97 -11.71
C LEU A 90 21.88 5.55 -12.21
N VAL A 91 21.68 4.57 -11.34
CA VAL A 91 21.90 3.15 -11.57
C VAL A 91 20.58 2.40 -11.31
N PRO A 92 19.94 1.83 -12.34
CA PRO A 92 18.73 1.03 -12.15
C PRO A 92 19.08 -0.28 -11.43
N VAL A 93 18.24 -0.67 -10.47
CA VAL A 93 18.32 -1.98 -9.83
C VAL A 93 17.63 -3.01 -10.73
N GLU A 94 18.21 -4.21 -10.84
CA GLU A 94 17.58 -5.33 -11.54
C GLU A 94 16.35 -5.82 -10.77
N ALA A 95 15.22 -5.16 -11.01
CA ALA A 95 13.92 -5.52 -10.47
C ALA A 95 12.84 -5.26 -11.52
N LYS A 96 11.61 -5.74 -11.26
CA LYS A 96 10.48 -5.45 -12.14
C LYS A 96 10.24 -3.94 -12.24
N VAL A 97 9.72 -3.52 -13.39
CA VAL A 97 9.20 -2.17 -13.56
C VAL A 97 8.08 -1.94 -12.54
N LEU A 98 8.15 -0.82 -11.82
CA LEU A 98 7.19 -0.50 -10.78
C LEU A 98 5.85 -0.06 -11.39
N THR A 99 4.75 -0.54 -10.83
CA THR A 99 3.41 -0.06 -11.17
C THR A 99 3.02 1.13 -10.27
N PRO A 100 1.95 1.88 -10.59
CA PRO A 100 1.40 2.89 -9.69
C PRO A 100 1.07 2.31 -8.31
N ASP A 101 0.45 1.12 -8.28
CA ASP A 101 0.10 0.41 -7.04
C ASP A 101 1.34 0.02 -6.22
N ASP A 102 2.44 -0.36 -6.89
CA ASP A 102 3.72 -0.64 -6.24
C ASP A 102 4.25 0.61 -5.50
N THR A 103 4.24 1.76 -6.17
CA THR A 103 4.74 3.02 -5.57
C THR A 103 3.84 3.56 -4.46
N GLU A 104 2.53 3.38 -4.56
CA GLU A 104 1.59 3.78 -3.52
C GLU A 104 1.69 2.87 -2.30
N ALA A 105 1.88 1.56 -2.50
CA ALA A 105 2.14 0.62 -1.42
C ALA A 105 3.45 0.94 -0.69
N ALA A 106 4.52 1.29 -1.41
CA ALA A 106 5.78 1.72 -0.81
C ALA A 106 5.59 2.96 0.10
N LEU A 107 4.76 3.92 -0.33
CA LEU A 107 4.42 5.10 0.48
C LEU A 107 3.59 4.75 1.72
N ARG A 108 2.62 3.84 1.60
CA ARG A 108 1.78 3.40 2.72
C ARG A 108 2.58 2.71 3.83
N ILE A 109 3.69 2.04 3.49
CA ILE A 109 4.55 1.39 4.51
C ILE A 109 5.18 2.42 5.45
N ILE A 110 5.42 3.64 4.99
CA ILE A 110 6.18 4.65 5.75
C ILE A 110 5.33 5.74 6.39
N LEU A 111 4.12 5.99 5.89
CA LEU A 111 3.24 7.04 6.40
C LEU A 111 2.21 6.49 7.38
N SER A 112 1.87 7.32 8.38
CA SER A 112 0.68 7.10 9.21
C SER A 112 -0.58 7.37 8.39
N ASP A 113 -1.73 6.83 8.81
CA ASP A 113 -3.02 7.10 8.14
C ASP A 113 -3.31 8.61 8.03
N ARG A 114 -2.98 9.37 9.08
CA ARG A 114 -3.11 10.83 9.09
C ARG A 114 -2.23 11.52 8.04
N ASP A 115 -0.99 11.04 7.85
CA ASP A 115 -0.09 11.60 6.86
C ASP A 115 -0.44 11.15 5.43
N MET A 116 -1.03 9.96 5.28
CA MET A 116 -1.62 9.51 4.02
C MET A 116 -2.78 10.42 3.60
N ASP A 117 -3.68 10.78 4.51
CA ASP A 117 -4.78 11.71 4.22
C ASP A 117 -4.24 13.07 3.75
N ARG A 118 -3.24 13.60 4.46
CA ARG A 118 -2.55 14.84 4.08
C ARG A 118 -1.87 14.73 2.71
N PHE A 119 -1.28 13.58 2.40
CA PHE A 119 -0.70 13.33 1.09
C PHE A 119 -1.77 13.32 -0.01
N TYR A 120 -2.94 12.73 0.22
CA TYR A 120 -4.03 12.75 -0.77
C TYR A 120 -4.56 14.15 -1.04
N GLU A 121 -4.63 15.00 0.00
CA GLU A 121 -5.05 16.40 -0.14
C GLU A 121 -3.99 17.26 -0.84
N HIS A 122 -2.73 17.21 -0.38
CA HIS A 122 -1.67 18.11 -0.85
C HIS A 122 -0.87 17.57 -2.03
N ARG A 123 -1.02 16.28 -2.37
CA ARG A 123 -0.30 15.57 -3.45
C ARG A 123 1.22 15.54 -3.28
N ALA A 124 1.73 15.93 -2.12
CA ALA A 124 3.14 15.90 -1.76
C ALA A 124 3.32 15.85 -0.24
N ILE A 125 4.38 15.20 0.22
CA ILE A 125 4.76 15.15 1.63
C ILE A 125 6.27 14.90 1.78
N ASP A 126 6.85 15.51 2.82
CA ASP A 126 8.19 15.24 3.30
C ASP A 126 8.10 14.64 4.71
N CYS A 127 8.78 13.52 4.94
CA CYS A 127 8.88 12.90 6.25
C CYS A 127 10.28 12.30 6.48
N THR A 128 10.49 11.75 7.67
CA THR A 128 11.70 10.98 7.99
C THR A 128 11.29 9.55 8.25
N HIS A 129 12.03 8.61 7.66
CA HIS A 129 11.87 7.19 7.89
C HIS A 129 13.15 6.63 8.54
N THR A 130 12.97 5.80 9.56
CA THR A 130 14.06 5.07 10.21
C THR A 130 13.77 3.59 10.02
N THR A 131 14.77 2.82 9.59
CA THR A 131 14.65 1.38 9.41
C THR A 131 14.37 0.68 10.75
N PRO A 132 13.71 -0.50 10.76
CA PRO A 132 13.36 -1.20 11.99
C PRO A 132 14.56 -1.55 12.89
N ASP A 133 15.74 -1.77 12.30
CA ASP A 133 16.98 -2.04 13.03
C ASP A 133 17.67 -0.78 13.58
N GLY A 134 17.12 0.42 13.29
CA GLY A 134 17.58 1.71 13.77
C GLY A 134 18.84 2.25 13.10
N LYS A 135 19.42 1.53 12.13
CA LYS A 135 20.70 1.91 11.52
C LYS A 135 20.56 2.87 10.35
N GLY A 136 19.48 2.72 9.58
CA GLY A 136 19.19 3.51 8.41
C GLY A 136 18.24 4.66 8.71
N ARG A 137 18.68 5.88 8.43
CA ARG A 137 17.85 7.08 8.52
C ARG A 137 17.72 7.69 7.14
N PHE A 138 16.49 7.97 6.73
CA PHE A 138 16.17 8.49 5.41
C PHE A 138 15.25 9.70 5.54
N ARG A 139 15.56 10.75 4.79
CA ARG A 139 14.57 11.78 4.47
C ARG A 139 13.80 11.30 3.26
N VAL A 140 12.48 11.18 3.40
CA VAL A 140 11.62 10.73 2.33
C VAL A 140 10.82 11.91 1.79
N SER A 141 10.85 12.07 0.48
CA SER A 141 10.00 13.02 -0.24
C SER A 141 9.11 12.23 -1.19
N ALA A 142 7.80 12.36 -1.05
CA ALA A 142 6.83 11.72 -1.92
C ALA A 142 5.92 12.76 -2.57
N TYR A 143 5.59 12.56 -3.84
CA TYR A 143 4.74 13.46 -4.62
C TYR A 143 4.05 12.72 -5.76
N VAL A 144 2.94 13.28 -6.26
CA VAL A 144 2.24 12.74 -7.43
C VAL A 144 2.82 13.35 -8.70
N GLN A 145 3.33 12.51 -9.60
CA GLN A 145 3.84 12.89 -10.92
C GLN A 145 3.11 12.08 -12.00
N ARG A 146 2.57 12.77 -13.02
CA ARG A 146 1.83 12.13 -14.13
C ARG A 146 0.72 11.17 -13.67
N GLY A 147 0.08 11.50 -12.55
CA GLY A 147 -1.02 10.70 -11.98
C GLY A 147 -0.58 9.50 -11.13
N ALA A 148 0.72 9.27 -10.94
CA ALA A 148 1.24 8.19 -10.10
C ALA A 148 2.11 8.74 -8.95
N VAL A 149 2.20 7.97 -7.86
CA VAL A 149 3.08 8.31 -6.74
C VAL A 149 4.54 8.13 -7.14
N THR A 150 5.37 9.07 -6.73
CA THR A 150 6.82 9.00 -6.82
C THR A 150 7.40 9.21 -5.42
N VAL A 151 8.33 8.36 -5.02
CA VAL A 151 8.95 8.40 -3.70
C VAL A 151 10.47 8.45 -3.87
N VAL A 152 11.12 9.35 -3.15
CA VAL A 152 12.58 9.47 -3.11
C VAL A 152 13.04 9.35 -1.67
N TYR A 153 13.90 8.37 -1.41
CA TYR A 153 14.56 8.16 -0.12
C TYR A 153 15.97 8.71 -0.20
N ARG A 154 16.28 9.75 0.55
CA ARG A 154 17.63 10.28 0.68
C ARG A 154 18.25 9.81 1.98
N ARG A 155 19.40 9.14 1.90
CA ARG A 155 20.13 8.68 3.08
C ARG A 155 20.62 9.86 3.91
N ILE A 156 20.45 9.78 5.22
CA ILE A 156 21.01 10.69 6.22
C ILE A 156 22.17 9.96 6.88
N PRO A 157 23.44 10.32 6.60
CA PRO A 157 24.59 9.67 7.21
C PRO A 157 24.56 9.81 8.74
N SER A 158 24.78 8.70 9.43
CA SER A 158 24.87 8.67 10.90
C SER A 158 26.19 9.25 11.40
N ASP A 159 27.24 9.15 10.59
CA ASP A 159 28.57 9.64 10.93
C ASP A 159 28.81 11.02 10.30
N VAL A 160 29.17 11.99 11.12
CA VAL A 160 29.48 13.34 10.67
C VAL A 160 30.92 13.33 10.18
N LYS A 161 31.12 13.51 8.86
CA LYS A 161 32.47 13.55 8.29
C LYS A 161 33.31 14.62 9.02
N PRO A 162 34.53 14.28 9.48
CA PRO A 162 35.41 15.24 10.12
C PRO A 162 35.77 16.37 9.14
N PHE A 163 36.09 17.54 9.68
CA PHE A 163 36.34 18.77 8.89
C PHE A 163 37.37 18.54 7.75
N ASN A 164 38.44 17.78 8.01
CA ASN A 164 39.46 17.41 7.02
C ASN A 164 38.95 16.59 5.83
N GLY A 165 37.78 15.94 5.95
CA GLY A 165 37.16 15.15 4.89
C GLY A 165 36.20 15.93 4.00
N LEU A 166 36.00 17.23 4.25
CA LEU A 166 35.09 18.10 3.48
C LEU A 166 35.78 18.84 2.33
N GLY A 167 37.11 18.79 2.24
CA GLY A 167 37.87 19.53 1.21
C GLY A 167 37.70 21.05 1.30
N LEU A 168 37.39 21.55 2.51
CA LEU A 168 37.22 22.97 2.86
C LEU A 168 38.46 23.52 3.55
#